data_AF-A0A9X2JVI7-F1
#
_entry.id   AF-A0A9X2JVI7-F1
#
_cell.length_a   1.000
_cell.length_b   1.000
_cell.length_c   1.000
_cell.angle_alpha   90.00
_cell.angle_beta   90.00
_cell.angle_gamma   90.00
#
_symmetry.space_group_name_H-M   'P 1'
#
loop_
_entity.id
_entity.type
_entity.pdbx_description
1 polymer ?
#
loop_
_entity_poly.entity_id
_entity_poly.type
_entity_poly.pdbx_seq_one_letter_code
_entity_poly.pdbx_strand_id
1 'polypeptide(L)'
;MATEFQTNFVRVFAFNYKAAADHFGVSLQTIYRWFDGNPPLVIKRYVDVMARGWLPQYEPFSNWRIDGTNIHFPTGKVSAFDVEFIEQYKWSQRTLTERFKNRQLNQKEMLESVERILEESECLRLRLGKVI
;
A
#
# COMPACT_ATOMS: atom_id res chain seq x y z
N MET A 1 -2.43 28.95 -16.33
CA MET A 1 -2.33 27.62 -15.67
C MET A 1 -3.23 26.66 -16.40
N ALA A 2 -2.81 25.42 -16.62
CA ALA A 2 -3.69 24.40 -17.23
C ALA A 2 -4.86 24.10 -16.29
N THR A 3 -6.06 23.92 -16.84
CA THR A 3 -7.23 23.54 -16.03
C THR A 3 -7.10 22.07 -15.59
N GLU A 4 -7.80 21.71 -14.51
CA GLU A 4 -7.88 20.31 -14.05
C GLU A 4 -8.38 19.39 -15.17
N PHE A 5 -9.36 19.86 -15.94
CA PHE A 5 -9.86 19.14 -17.10
C PHE A 5 -8.78 18.89 -18.15
N GLN A 6 -8.00 19.90 -18.53
CA GLN A 6 -6.90 19.72 -19.48
C GLN A 6 -5.88 18.70 -18.99
N THR A 7 -5.55 18.74 -17.69
CA THR A 7 -4.62 17.80 -17.07
C THR A 7 -5.16 16.36 -17.13
N ASN A 8 -6.43 16.17 -16.77
CA ASN A 8 -7.08 14.85 -16.82
C ASN A 8 -7.28 14.36 -18.27
N PHE A 9 -7.60 15.25 -19.19
CA PHE A 9 -7.72 14.93 -20.61
C PHE A 9 -6.40 14.42 -21.19
N VAL A 10 -5.29 15.10 -20.88
CA VAL A 10 -3.95 14.69 -21.32
C VAL A 10 -3.57 13.34 -20.70
N ARG A 11 -3.94 13.08 -19.45
CA ARG A 11 -3.69 11.77 -18.81
C ARG A 11 -4.42 10.62 -19.51
N VAL A 12 -5.67 10.83 -19.90
CA VAL A 12 -6.50 9.77 -20.51
C VAL A 12 -6.14 9.56 -21.98
N PHE A 13 -5.92 10.64 -22.74
CA PHE A 13 -5.80 10.58 -24.19
C PHE A 13 -4.41 10.93 -24.74
N ALA A 14 -3.44 11.31 -23.89
CA ALA A 14 -2.07 11.64 -24.30
C ALA A 14 -1.99 12.65 -25.47
N PHE A 15 -2.81 13.71 -25.44
CA PHE A 15 -2.98 14.71 -26.52
C PHE A 15 -3.59 14.16 -27.84
N ASN A 16 -4.06 12.93 -27.87
CA ASN A 16 -4.73 12.36 -29.03
C ASN A 16 -6.20 12.80 -29.09
N TYR A 17 -6.44 14.00 -29.62
CA TYR A 17 -7.79 14.56 -29.78
C TYR A 17 -8.69 13.73 -30.70
N LYS A 18 -8.10 13.02 -31.68
CA LYS A 18 -8.86 12.14 -32.57
C LYS A 18 -9.40 10.92 -31.82
N ALA A 19 -8.56 10.26 -31.03
CA ALA A 19 -8.99 9.15 -30.19
C ALA A 19 -10.08 9.59 -29.19
N ALA A 20 -9.98 10.79 -28.64
CA ALA A 20 -11.03 11.34 -27.78
C ALA A 20 -12.35 11.58 -28.55
N ALA A 21 -12.28 12.14 -29.76
CA ALA A 21 -13.45 12.38 -30.60
C ALA A 21 -14.18 11.06 -30.93
N ASP A 22 -13.42 10.03 -31.30
CA ASP A 22 -13.92 8.69 -31.58
C ASP A 22 -14.53 8.04 -30.31
N HIS A 23 -13.88 8.19 -29.15
CA HIS A 23 -14.36 7.66 -27.85
C HIS A 23 -15.70 8.27 -27.42
N PHE A 24 -15.85 9.59 -27.59
CA PHE A 24 -17.07 10.30 -27.21
C PHE A 24 -18.14 10.32 -28.29
N GLY A 25 -17.84 9.87 -29.51
CA GLY A 25 -18.75 9.93 -30.66
C GLY A 25 -19.08 11.36 -31.09
N VAL A 26 -18.14 12.30 -30.93
CA VAL A 26 -18.33 13.73 -31.25
C VAL A 26 -17.32 14.20 -32.30
N SER A 27 -17.56 15.37 -32.88
CA SER A 27 -16.59 15.96 -33.82
C SER A 27 -15.32 16.44 -33.12
N LEU A 28 -14.19 16.38 -33.83
CA LEU A 28 -12.89 16.89 -33.37
C LEU A 28 -12.96 18.36 -32.90
N GLN A 29 -13.75 19.18 -33.58
CA GLN A 29 -13.98 20.58 -33.21
C GLN A 29 -14.66 20.71 -31.84
N THR A 30 -15.55 19.78 -31.49
CA THR A 30 -16.19 19.73 -30.16
C THR A 30 -15.14 19.43 -29.09
N ILE A 31 -14.22 18.50 -29.35
CA ILE A 31 -13.11 18.20 -28.44
C ILE A 31 -12.21 19.42 -28.23
N TYR A 32 -11.85 20.15 -29.29
CA TYR A 32 -11.05 21.39 -29.13
C TYR A 32 -11.79 22.43 -28.30
N ARG A 33 -13.09 22.63 -28.54
CA ARG A 33 -13.92 23.54 -27.71
C ARG A 33 -13.97 23.11 -26.24
N TRP A 34 -13.98 21.81 -25.96
CA TRP A 34 -13.92 21.29 -24.59
C TRP A 34 -12.55 21.48 -23.95
N PHE A 35 -11.48 21.30 -24.72
CA PHE A 35 -10.11 21.41 -24.22
C PHE A 35 -9.73 22.87 -23.92
N ASP A 36 -10.07 23.80 -24.80
CA ASP A 36 -9.74 25.23 -24.66
C ASP A 36 -10.77 26.01 -23.84
N GLY A 37 -12.01 25.51 -23.79
CA GLY A 37 -13.14 26.20 -23.19
C GLY A 37 -13.66 25.53 -21.92
N ASN A 38 -14.99 25.56 -21.76
CA ASN A 38 -15.68 25.00 -20.62
C ASN A 38 -16.50 23.77 -21.05
N PRO A 39 -15.99 22.54 -20.85
CA PRO A 39 -16.72 21.34 -21.21
C PRO A 39 -17.98 21.15 -20.34
N PRO A 40 -18.99 20.42 -20.84
CA PRO A 40 -20.15 20.05 -20.04
C PRO A 40 -19.75 19.34 -18.75
N LEU A 41 -20.49 19.58 -17.66
CA LEU A 41 -20.17 19.01 -16.34
C LEU A 41 -20.08 17.48 -16.36
N VAL A 42 -20.93 16.82 -17.15
CA VAL A 42 -20.93 15.37 -17.32
C VAL A 42 -19.60 14.88 -17.90
N ILE A 43 -19.09 15.57 -18.92
CA ILE A 43 -17.81 15.24 -19.55
C ILE A 43 -16.65 15.48 -18.59
N LYS A 44 -16.69 16.58 -17.83
CA LYS A 44 -15.68 16.84 -16.79
C LYS A 44 -15.60 15.70 -15.77
N ARG A 45 -16.74 15.30 -15.21
CA ARG A 45 -16.82 14.21 -14.23
C ARG A 45 -16.37 12.88 -14.83
N TYR A 46 -16.78 12.61 -16.06
CA TYR A 46 -16.42 11.37 -16.73
C TYR A 46 -14.90 11.27 -16.98
N VAL A 47 -14.29 12.32 -17.54
CA VAL A 47 -12.83 12.38 -17.77
C VAL A 47 -12.05 12.33 -16.46
N ASP A 48 -12.56 12.95 -15.40
CA ASP A 48 -11.96 12.86 -14.06
C ASP A 48 -11.97 11.44 -13.50
N VAL A 49 -13.11 10.73 -13.58
CA VAL A 49 -13.20 9.32 -13.16
C VAL A 49 -12.26 8.43 -13.98
N MET A 50 -12.18 8.65 -15.29
CA MET A 50 -11.23 7.93 -16.15
C MET A 50 -9.78 8.21 -15.77
N ALA A 51 -9.42 9.48 -15.53
CA ALA A 51 -8.05 9.87 -15.18
C ALA A 51 -7.58 9.31 -13.83
N ARG A 52 -8.53 8.99 -12.93
CA ARG A 52 -8.25 8.31 -11.66
C ARG A 52 -8.20 6.78 -11.79
N GLY A 53 -8.55 6.22 -12.95
CA GLY A 53 -8.64 4.77 -13.13
C GLY A 53 -9.84 4.17 -12.41
N TRP A 54 -10.98 4.86 -12.41
CA TRP A 54 -12.24 4.43 -11.79
C TRP A 54 -12.21 4.33 -10.26
N LEU A 55 -11.23 4.97 -9.63
CA LEU A 55 -11.18 5.07 -8.18
C LEU A 55 -12.28 5.99 -7.62
N PRO A 56 -12.82 5.69 -6.43
CA PRO A 56 -13.86 6.50 -5.81
C PRO A 56 -13.43 7.94 -5.50
N GLN A 57 -14.40 8.85 -5.42
CA GLN A 57 -14.18 10.27 -5.06
C GLN A 57 -14.30 10.52 -3.54
N TYR A 58 -13.77 9.63 -2.72
CA TYR A 58 -13.71 9.81 -1.27
C TYR A 58 -12.31 9.45 -0.75
N GLU A 59 -11.91 10.02 0.38
CA GLU A 59 -10.62 9.73 1.02
C GLU A 59 -10.55 8.25 1.46
N PRO A 60 -9.47 7.53 1.17
CA PRO A 60 -8.16 8.04 0.72
C PRO A 60 -7.98 8.14 -0.81
N PHE A 61 -8.95 7.66 -1.59
CA PHE A 61 -8.82 7.44 -3.05
C PHE A 61 -8.96 8.70 -3.90
N SER A 62 -9.52 9.78 -3.34
CA SER A 62 -9.63 11.11 -3.96
C SER A 62 -8.30 11.60 -4.55
N ASN A 63 -7.18 11.27 -3.90
CA ASN A 63 -5.84 11.69 -4.31
C ASN A 63 -5.04 10.57 -4.99
N TRP A 64 -5.68 9.44 -5.26
CA TRP A 64 -5.05 8.27 -5.85
C TRP A 64 -5.42 8.17 -7.34
N ARG A 65 -4.60 7.46 -8.11
CA ARG A 65 -4.89 7.14 -9.50
C ARG A 65 -4.25 5.81 -9.91
N ILE A 66 -4.85 5.15 -10.89
CA ILE A 66 -4.29 3.95 -11.51
C ILE A 66 -3.76 4.30 -12.90
N ASP A 67 -2.50 3.95 -13.16
CA ASP A 67 -1.84 4.10 -14.46
C ASP A 67 -1.25 2.75 -14.88
N GLY A 68 -1.95 2.08 -15.80
CA GLY A 68 -1.65 0.72 -16.21
C GLY A 68 -1.66 -0.25 -15.03
N THR A 69 -0.51 -0.81 -14.70
CA THR A 69 -0.34 -1.72 -13.55
C THR A 69 0.05 -1.00 -12.26
N ASN A 70 0.25 0.32 -12.25
CA ASN A 70 0.71 1.03 -11.07
C ASN A 70 -0.40 1.87 -10.43
N ILE A 71 -0.51 1.78 -9.12
CA ILE A 71 -1.36 2.64 -8.30
C ILE A 71 -0.48 3.74 -7.72
N HIS A 72 -0.80 4.99 -8.05
CA HIS A 72 -0.17 6.18 -7.50
C HIS A 72 -1.01 6.72 -6.36
N PHE A 73 -0.36 7.08 -5.26
CA PHE A 73 -0.95 7.73 -4.10
C PHE A 73 0.00 8.85 -3.63
N PRO A 74 -0.43 9.79 -2.77
CA PRO A 74 0.37 10.97 -2.45
C PRO A 74 1.79 10.68 -1.92
N THR A 75 1.97 9.55 -1.23
CA THR A 75 3.24 9.15 -0.63
C THR A 75 4.10 8.24 -1.50
N GLY A 76 3.61 7.79 -2.67
CA GLY A 76 4.38 6.89 -3.51
C GLY A 76 3.60 6.19 -4.64
N LYS A 77 4.16 5.08 -5.10
CA LYS A 77 3.56 4.21 -6.12
C LYS A 77 3.69 2.75 -5.67
N VAL A 78 2.68 1.94 -5.97
CA VAL A 78 2.66 0.49 -5.74
C VAL A 78 2.28 -0.18 -7.05
N SER A 79 2.96 -1.24 -7.42
CA SER A 79 2.58 -2.04 -8.58
C SER A 79 1.48 -3.03 -8.22
N ALA A 80 0.59 -3.33 -9.15
CA ALA A 80 -0.40 -4.39 -9.01
C ALA A 80 0.27 -5.75 -8.80
N PHE A 81 1.50 -5.94 -9.30
CA PHE A 81 2.30 -7.12 -9.00
C PHE A 81 2.67 -7.23 -7.53
N ASP A 82 2.84 -6.10 -6.82
CA ASP A 82 3.12 -6.11 -5.39
C ASP A 82 1.96 -6.70 -4.58
N VAL A 83 0.73 -6.64 -5.11
CA VAL A 83 -0.46 -7.22 -4.48
C VAL A 83 -0.33 -8.73 -4.33
N GLU A 84 0.27 -9.41 -5.31
CA GLU A 84 0.52 -10.86 -5.26
C GLU A 84 1.43 -11.23 -4.07
N PHE A 85 2.36 -10.36 -3.72
CA PHE A 85 3.29 -10.57 -2.61
C PHE A 85 2.73 -10.17 -1.24
N ILE A 86 1.54 -9.54 -1.17
CA ILE A 86 0.95 -9.10 0.10
C ILE A 86 0.72 -10.28 1.05
N GLU A 87 0.29 -11.43 0.54
CA GLU A 87 0.06 -12.61 1.38
C GLU A 87 1.36 -13.16 1.96
N GLN A 88 2.40 -13.24 1.13
CA GLN A 88 3.74 -13.66 1.57
C GLN A 88 4.31 -12.69 2.61
N TYR A 89 4.13 -11.38 2.41
CA TYR A 89 4.52 -10.37 3.38
C TYR A 89 3.77 -10.55 4.71
N LYS A 90 2.45 -10.71 4.67
CA LYS A 90 1.62 -10.97 5.87
C LYS A 90 2.05 -12.24 6.60
N TRP A 91 2.31 -13.32 5.87
CA TRP A 91 2.77 -14.58 6.45
C TRP A 91 4.15 -14.45 7.11
N SER A 92 5.09 -13.80 6.44
CA SER A 92 6.43 -13.53 6.98
C SER A 92 6.36 -12.72 8.28
N GLN A 93 5.56 -11.64 8.30
CA GLN A 93 5.35 -10.82 9.50
C GLN A 93 4.76 -11.61 10.66
N ARG A 94 3.75 -12.46 10.41
CA ARG A 94 3.17 -13.34 11.44
C ARG A 94 4.20 -14.31 12.00
N THR A 95 4.94 -14.97 11.13
CA THR A 95 5.98 -15.94 11.50
C THR A 95 7.10 -15.30 12.32
N LEU A 96 7.57 -14.11 11.91
CA LEU A 96 8.56 -13.34 12.66
C LEU A 96 8.03 -12.94 14.05
N THR A 97 6.80 -12.45 14.13
CA THR A 97 6.15 -12.06 15.39
C THR A 97 6.05 -13.26 16.34
N GLU A 98 5.64 -14.43 15.85
CA GLU A 98 5.60 -15.67 16.64
C GLU A 98 6.98 -16.07 17.14
N ARG A 99 8.01 -16.01 16.28
CA ARG A 99 9.40 -16.30 16.68
C ARG A 99 9.89 -15.34 17.77
N PHE A 100 9.60 -14.04 17.68
CA PHE A 100 9.99 -13.07 18.70
C PHE A 100 9.28 -13.32 20.04
N LYS A 101 7.97 -13.63 20.01
CA LYS A 101 7.21 -13.99 21.21
C LYS A 101 7.77 -15.26 21.87
N ASN A 102 8.01 -16.30 21.07
CA ASN A 102 8.55 -17.57 21.58
C ASN A 102 9.98 -17.40 22.09
N ARG A 103 10.79 -16.52 21.49
CA ARG A 103 12.15 -16.23 21.97
C ARG A 103 12.13 -15.61 23.37
N GLN A 104 11.24 -14.67 23.64
CA GLN A 104 11.12 -14.07 24.97
C GLN A 104 10.67 -15.09 26.02
N LEU A 105 9.70 -15.94 25.69
CA LEU A 105 9.24 -17.02 26.57
C LEU A 105 10.37 -18.01 26.86
N ASN A 106 11.01 -18.54 25.82
CA ASN A 106 12.10 -19.50 25.95
C ASN A 106 13.28 -18.93 26.74
N GLN A 107 13.59 -17.64 26.56
CA GLN A 107 14.68 -16.98 27.28
C GLN A 107 14.35 -16.82 28.77
N LYS A 108 13.10 -16.52 29.10
CA LYS A 108 12.62 -16.48 30.49
C LYS A 108 12.68 -17.86 31.15
N GLU A 109 12.16 -18.89 30.47
CA GLU A 109 12.20 -20.28 30.96
C GLU A 109 13.64 -20.78 31.16
N MET A 110 14.56 -20.41 30.26
CA MET A 110 15.98 -20.71 30.41
C MET A 110 16.59 -20.06 31.65
N LEU A 111 16.28 -18.79 31.92
CA LEU A 111 16.79 -18.08 33.10
C LEU A 111 16.29 -18.70 34.40
N GLU A 112 14.99 -19.00 34.47
CA GLU A 112 14.38 -19.68 35.63
C GLU A 112 15.00 -21.07 35.86
N SER A 113 15.36 -21.77 34.78
CA SER A 113 16.05 -23.07 34.88
C SER A 113 17.47 -22.93 35.42
N VAL A 114 18.21 -21.90 34.98
CA VAL A 114 19.57 -21.63 35.46
C VAL A 114 19.56 -21.22 36.95
N GLU A 115 18.65 -20.36 37.37
CA GLU A 115 18.49 -19.97 38.78
C GLU A 115 18.23 -21.19 39.67
N ARG A 116 17.33 -22.09 39.26
CA ARG A 116 17.05 -23.33 39.99
C ARG A 116 18.29 -24.22 40.15
N ILE A 117 19.08 -24.37 39.08
CA ILE A 117 20.32 -25.16 39.12
C ILE A 117 21.33 -24.53 40.09
N LEU A 118 21.44 -23.20 40.10
CA LEU A 118 22.33 -22.49 41.01
C LEU A 118 21.91 -22.71 42.47
N GLU A 119 20.62 -22.56 42.79
CA GLU A 119 20.09 -22.82 44.14
C GLU A 119 20.34 -24.27 44.60
N GLU A 120 20.09 -25.25 43.73
CA GLU A 120 20.37 -26.66 44.02
C GLU A 120 21.87 -26.90 44.26
N SER A 121 22.73 -26.26 43.47
CA SER A 121 24.19 -26.38 43.63
C SER A 121 24.68 -25.81 44.96
N GLU A 122 24.11 -24.68 45.42
CA GLU A 122 24.43 -24.09 46.72
C GLU A 122 23.97 -24.96 47.88
N CYS A 123 22.75 -25.53 47.78
CA CYS A 123 22.25 -26.49 48.75
C CYS A 123 23.13 -27.75 48.85
N LEU A 124 23.60 -28.28 47.72
CA LEU A 124 24.52 -29.41 47.69
C LEU A 124 25.87 -29.06 48.30
N ARG A 125 26.40 -27.86 48.04
CA ARG A 125 27.65 -27.37 48.64
C ARG A 125 27.56 -27.27 50.16
N LEU A 126 26.45 -26.75 50.68
CA LEU A 126 26.18 -26.66 52.12
C LEU A 126 26.04 -28.03 52.79
N ARG A 127 25.45 -29.02 52.09
CA ARG A 127 25.37 -30.40 52.58
C ARG A 127 26.74 -31.07 52.64
N LEU A 128 27.56 -30.91 51.60
CA LEU A 128 28.93 -31.45 51.57
C LEU A 128 29.82 -30.80 52.64
N GLY A 129 29.67 -29.50 52.89
CA GLY A 129 30.41 -28.79 53.95
C GLY A 129 30.02 -29.16 55.38
N LYS A 130 28.92 -29.92 55.59
CA LYS A 130 28.54 -30.48 56.90
C LYS A 130 29.00 -31.93 57.12
N VAL A 131 29.55 -32.57 56.10
CA VAL A 131 29.95 -33.99 56.12
C VAL A 131 31.47 -34.16 56.34
N ILE A 132 32.23 -33.05 56.35
CA ILE A 132 33.65 -32.97 56.73
C ILE A 132 33.73 -32.26 58.07
#